data_AF-A0A2V9QX42-F1
#
_entry.id   AF-A0A2V9QX42-F1
#
_cell.length_a   1.000
_cell.length_b   1.000
_cell.length_c   1.000
_cell.angle_alpha   90.00
_cell.angle_beta   90.00
_cell.angle_gamma   90.00
#
_symmetry.space_group_name_H-M   'P 1'
#
loop_
_entity.id
_entity.type
_entity.pdbx_description
1 polymer ?
#
loop_
_entity_poly.entity_id
_entity_poly.type
_entity_poly.pdbx_seq_one_letter_code
_entity_poly.pdbx_strand_id
1 'polypeptide(L)'
;MSGPGFGLSGTPQPSIANALEQKLRAERVVKAGANWFITVAVLSMINSVLSMSGAGIRFIFGLGIAEFVDALAHQAGQSGFALDLIINGFVAGVFVIFWNFARKGQQWAFLVGTALYALDGLVMLYFKDFLAVAFHGYGLYRIYSGMSGISALRSAEASMVPAGAPIQPS
;
A
#
# COMPACT_ATOMS: atom_id res chain seq x y z
N MET A 1 -41.52 -51.93 23.58
CA MET A 1 -41.27 -50.59 24.13
C MET A 1 -40.16 -49.96 23.30
N SER A 2 -40.55 -49.08 22.39
CA SER A 2 -39.70 -48.35 21.47
C SER A 2 -39.22 -47.04 22.10
N GLY A 3 -37.94 -46.76 21.99
CA GLY A 3 -37.36 -45.44 22.22
C GLY A 3 -36.15 -45.27 21.30
N PRO A 4 -36.27 -44.54 20.18
CA PRO A 4 -35.15 -44.28 19.29
C PRO A 4 -34.23 -43.24 19.94
N GLY A 5 -32.97 -43.62 20.17
CA GLY A 5 -31.92 -42.72 20.63
C GLY A 5 -31.67 -41.62 19.62
N PHE A 6 -31.71 -40.40 20.14
CA PHE A 6 -31.51 -39.11 19.48
C PHE A 6 -30.36 -39.11 18.46
N GLY A 7 -30.62 -38.42 17.35
CA GLY A 7 -29.73 -38.30 16.21
C GLY A 7 -28.33 -37.81 16.56
N LEU A 8 -27.36 -38.41 15.86
CA LEU A 8 -26.03 -37.87 15.66
C LEU A 8 -26.16 -36.51 14.96
N SER A 9 -26.23 -35.43 15.75
CA SER A 9 -26.05 -34.07 15.27
C SER A 9 -24.60 -33.89 14.85
N GLY A 10 -24.24 -34.46 13.71
CA GLY A 10 -23.10 -34.00 12.95
C GLY A 10 -23.35 -32.54 12.61
N THR A 11 -22.72 -31.65 13.36
CA THR A 11 -22.48 -30.26 12.93
C THR A 11 -21.04 -30.15 12.45
N PRO A 12 -20.69 -30.61 11.23
CA PRO A 12 -19.49 -30.13 10.60
C PRO A 12 -19.76 -28.71 10.03
N GLN A 13 -18.77 -27.82 10.15
CA GLN A 13 -18.55 -26.65 9.26
C GLN A 13 -19.14 -25.24 9.54
N PRO A 14 -19.38 -24.77 10.78
CA PRO A 14 -19.50 -23.31 11.03
C PRO A 14 -18.15 -22.60 11.27
N SER A 15 -17.18 -23.26 11.91
CA SER A 15 -15.94 -22.60 12.39
C SER A 15 -14.93 -22.26 11.30
N ILE A 16 -14.66 -23.21 10.39
CA ILE A 16 -13.69 -23.00 9.30
C ILE A 16 -14.24 -22.02 8.26
N ALA A 17 -15.54 -22.09 7.94
CA ALA A 17 -16.19 -21.16 7.03
C ALA A 17 -16.12 -19.72 7.56
N ASN A 18 -16.41 -19.52 8.85
CA ASN A 18 -16.30 -18.22 9.50
C ASN A 18 -14.85 -17.71 9.55
N ALA A 19 -13.88 -18.58 9.86
CA ALA A 19 -12.46 -18.21 9.89
C ALA A 19 -11.93 -17.83 8.49
N LEU A 20 -12.33 -18.58 7.46
CA LEU A 20 -12.00 -18.26 6.07
C LEU A 20 -12.61 -16.91 5.66
N GLU A 21 -13.86 -16.66 6.00
CA GLU A 21 -14.51 -15.39 5.69
C GLU A 21 -13.80 -14.21 6.38
N GLN A 22 -13.45 -14.36 7.66
CA GLN A 22 -12.68 -13.36 8.41
C GLN A 22 -11.31 -13.10 7.76
N LYS A 23 -10.60 -14.16 7.35
CA LYS A 23 -9.33 -14.04 6.64
C LYS A 23 -9.50 -13.25 5.34
N LEU A 24 -10.47 -13.62 4.51
CA LEU A 24 -10.71 -12.96 3.22
C LEU A 24 -11.06 -11.47 3.39
N ARG A 25 -11.86 -11.14 4.41
CA ARG A 25 -12.20 -9.75 4.75
C ARG A 25 -10.97 -8.96 5.17
N ALA A 26 -10.16 -9.50 6.09
CA ALA A 26 -8.95 -8.84 6.57
C ALA A 26 -7.90 -8.68 5.45
N GLU A 27 -7.72 -9.71 4.63
CA GLU A 27 -6.81 -9.69 3.49
C GLU A 27 -7.20 -8.63 2.45
N ARG A 28 -8.50 -8.46 2.19
CA ARG A 28 -9.00 -7.38 1.31
C ARG A 28 -8.66 -5.99 1.86
N VAL A 29 -8.82 -5.77 3.16
CA VAL A 29 -8.47 -4.48 3.80
C VAL A 29 -6.97 -4.21 3.67
N VAL A 30 -6.13 -5.18 4.03
CA VAL A 30 -4.67 -5.07 3.91
C VAL A 30 -4.25 -4.79 2.48
N LYS A 31 -4.76 -5.56 1.51
CA LYS A 31 -4.45 -5.36 0.08
C LYS A 31 -4.96 -4.02 -0.44
N ALA A 32 -6.14 -3.57 -0.01
CA ALA A 32 -6.68 -2.28 -0.42
C ALA A 32 -5.80 -1.11 0.04
N GLY A 33 -5.21 -1.18 1.24
CA GLY A 33 -4.22 -0.19 1.69
C GLY A 33 -2.86 -0.35 1.02
N ALA A 34 -2.36 -1.58 0.89
CA ALA A 34 -1.09 -1.85 0.18
C ALA A 34 -1.13 -1.37 -1.27
N ASN A 35 -2.28 -1.49 -1.94
CA ASN A 35 -2.46 -1.05 -3.33
C ASN A 35 -2.28 0.47 -3.50
N TRP A 36 -2.33 1.27 -2.43
CA TRP A 36 -1.99 2.68 -2.55
C TRP A 36 -0.54 2.92 -2.89
N PHE A 37 0.39 2.05 -2.45
CA PHE A 37 1.79 2.16 -2.87
C PHE A 37 1.96 1.98 -4.38
N ILE A 38 1.26 1.02 -4.99
CA ILE A 38 1.32 0.86 -6.46
C ILE A 38 0.57 1.99 -7.18
N THR A 39 -0.53 2.50 -6.62
CA THR A 39 -1.22 3.69 -7.16
C THR A 39 -0.28 4.89 -7.20
N VAL A 40 0.45 5.16 -6.12
CA VAL A 40 1.47 6.22 -6.07
C VAL A 40 2.53 5.97 -7.15
N ALA A 41 3.14 4.79 -7.20
CA ALA A 41 4.16 4.47 -8.21
C ALA A 41 3.69 4.70 -9.66
N VAL A 42 2.46 4.27 -9.98
CA VAL A 42 1.88 4.44 -11.32
C VAL A 42 1.62 5.91 -11.63
N LEU A 43 1.06 6.66 -10.69
CA LEU A 43 0.82 8.10 -10.86
C LEU A 43 2.14 8.87 -11.04
N SER A 44 3.18 8.52 -10.28
CA SER A 44 4.53 9.09 -10.44
C SER A 44 5.09 8.85 -11.84
N MET A 45 4.92 7.64 -12.38
CA MET A 45 5.37 7.31 -13.74
C MET A 45 4.57 8.07 -14.80
N ILE A 46 3.25 8.18 -14.65
CA ILE A 46 2.39 8.97 -15.54
C ILE A 46 2.87 10.43 -15.56
N ASN A 47 3.22 11.00 -14.41
CA ASN A 47 3.70 12.38 -14.34
C ASN A 47 5.00 12.59 -15.09
N SER A 48 5.95 11.67 -14.92
CA SER A 48 7.21 11.72 -15.66
C SER A 48 6.94 11.64 -17.16
N VAL A 49 6.07 10.74 -17.64
CA VAL A 49 5.74 10.67 -19.08
C VAL A 49 5.04 11.94 -19.59
N LEU A 50 4.14 12.53 -18.80
CA LEU A 50 3.45 13.76 -19.17
C LEU A 50 4.40 14.96 -19.22
N SER A 51 5.34 15.09 -18.30
CA SER A 51 6.34 16.17 -18.34
C SER A 51 7.21 16.07 -19.60
N MET A 52 7.51 14.84 -20.05
CA MET A 52 8.27 14.58 -21.28
C MET A 52 7.50 14.95 -22.56
N SER A 53 6.16 14.95 -22.54
CA SER A 53 5.33 15.16 -23.73
C SER A 53 5.33 16.61 -24.25
N GLY A 54 5.88 17.56 -23.49
CA GLY A 54 5.88 18.99 -23.84
C GLY A 54 4.49 19.64 -23.85
N ALA A 55 3.45 18.92 -23.41
CA ALA A 55 2.06 19.38 -23.47
C ALA A 55 1.73 20.57 -22.55
N GLY A 56 2.69 21.06 -21.75
CA GLY A 56 2.48 22.16 -20.79
C GLY A 56 1.53 21.82 -19.63
N ILE A 57 1.07 20.57 -19.55
CA ILE A 57 0.19 20.09 -18.48
C ILE A 57 1.07 19.63 -17.31
N ARG A 58 1.10 20.44 -16.25
CA ARG A 58 1.63 20.03 -14.94
C ARG A 58 0.59 19.15 -14.26
N PHE A 59 0.87 17.85 -14.16
CA PHE A 59 -0.01 16.94 -13.42
C PHE A 59 0.22 17.15 -11.91
N ILE A 60 -0.80 17.68 -11.22
CA ILE A 60 -0.74 18.15 -9.82
C ILE A 60 -0.56 16.98 -8.81
N PHE A 61 -0.72 15.74 -9.26
CA PHE A 61 -0.61 14.56 -8.40
C PHE A 61 0.79 13.94 -8.53
N GLY A 62 1.83 14.66 -8.11
CA GLY A 62 3.23 14.23 -8.19
C GLY A 62 3.89 13.88 -6.87
N LEU A 63 5.10 13.33 -6.95
CA LEU A 63 6.00 13.15 -5.81
C LEU A 63 6.67 14.48 -5.49
N GLY A 64 6.71 14.86 -4.23
CA GLY A 64 7.25 16.15 -3.80
C GLY A 64 8.76 16.25 -4.05
N ILE A 65 9.45 15.11 -3.94
CA ILE A 65 10.87 15.00 -4.28
C ILE A 65 11.13 15.34 -5.75
N ALA A 66 10.22 14.98 -6.68
CA ALA A 66 10.40 15.29 -8.10
C ALA A 66 10.37 16.80 -8.34
N GLU A 67 9.40 17.50 -7.74
CA GLU A 67 9.30 18.97 -7.84
C GLU A 67 10.51 19.68 -7.25
N PHE A 68 11.05 19.14 -6.14
CA PHE A 68 12.25 19.68 -5.53
C PHE A 68 13.50 19.51 -6.40
N VAL A 69 13.67 18.34 -7.02
CA VAL A 69 14.77 18.06 -7.96
C VAL A 69 14.66 18.95 -9.19
N ASP A 70 13.46 19.07 -9.77
CA ASP A 70 13.19 19.94 -10.92
C ASP A 70 13.64 21.38 -10.64
N ALA A 71 13.27 21.91 -9.47
CA ALA A 71 13.63 23.26 -9.06
C ALA A 71 15.16 23.47 -8.98
N LEU A 72 15.89 22.48 -8.47
CA LEU A 72 17.35 22.52 -8.40
C LEU A 72 18.01 22.36 -9.77
N ALA A 73 17.49 21.47 -10.62
CA ALA A 73 18.02 21.20 -11.96
C ALA A 73 17.90 22.43 -12.87
N HIS A 74 16.77 23.15 -12.80
CA HIS A 74 16.58 24.40 -13.53
C HIS A 74 17.55 25.50 -13.09
N GLN A 75 17.95 25.53 -11.82
CA GLN A 75 18.97 26.46 -11.31
C GLN A 75 20.39 26.12 -11.80
N ALA A 76 20.67 24.83 -12.04
CA ALA A 76 22.00 24.35 -12.44
C ALA A 76 22.25 24.36 -13.97
N GLY A 77 21.26 24.75 -14.78
CA GLY A 77 21.39 24.88 -16.24
C GLY A 77 21.56 23.54 -17.00
N GLN A 78 21.35 22.40 -16.34
CA GLN A 78 21.34 21.08 -16.98
C GLN A 78 19.97 20.78 -17.60
N SER A 79 19.96 19.97 -18.65
CA SER A 79 18.75 19.35 -19.18
C SER A 79 18.19 18.36 -18.13
N GLY A 80 17.28 18.84 -17.26
CA GLY A 80 16.72 18.09 -16.11
C GLY A 80 16.03 16.77 -16.45
N PHE A 81 15.67 16.58 -17.71
CA PHE A 81 14.92 15.42 -18.22
C PHE A 81 15.48 14.04 -17.82
N ALA A 82 16.79 13.80 -18.01
CA ALA A 82 17.37 12.49 -17.74
C ALA A 82 17.41 12.21 -16.22
N LEU A 83 17.65 13.26 -15.43
CA LEU A 83 17.69 13.19 -13.98
C LEU A 83 16.29 12.92 -13.40
N ASP A 84 15.26 13.59 -13.92
CA ASP A 84 13.87 13.38 -13.51
C ASP A 84 13.39 11.96 -13.76
N LEU A 85 13.71 11.40 -14.94
CA LEU A 85 13.30 10.03 -15.27
C LEU A 85 13.96 9.01 -14.35
N ILE A 86 15.25 9.20 -14.04
CA ILE A 86 16.00 8.33 -13.13
C ILE A 86 15.40 8.41 -11.72
N ILE A 87 15.15 9.62 -11.21
CA ILE A 87 14.66 9.81 -9.84
C ILE A 87 13.22 9.33 -9.71
N ASN A 88 12.32 9.70 -10.63
CA ASN A 88 10.95 9.22 -10.62
C ASN A 88 10.87 7.70 -10.78
N GLY A 89 11.68 7.12 -11.68
CA GLY A 89 11.78 5.68 -11.85
C GLY A 89 12.27 4.96 -10.59
N PHE A 90 13.29 5.51 -9.93
CA PHE A 90 13.81 4.99 -8.66
C PHE A 90 12.75 5.02 -7.56
N VAL A 91 12.08 6.16 -7.36
CA VAL A 91 11.05 6.30 -6.32
C VAL A 91 9.85 5.40 -6.61
N ALA A 92 9.39 5.32 -7.86
CA ALA A 92 8.35 4.39 -8.27
C ALA A 92 8.75 2.93 -7.96
N GLY A 93 10.00 2.55 -8.25
CA GLY A 93 10.55 1.24 -7.89
C GLY A 93 10.51 0.95 -6.39
N VAL A 94 10.87 1.93 -5.55
CA VAL A 94 10.79 1.83 -4.08
C VAL A 94 9.35 1.60 -3.63
N PHE A 95 8.37 2.32 -4.19
CA PHE A 95 6.97 2.11 -3.86
C PHE A 95 6.42 0.75 -4.34
N VAL A 96 6.90 0.22 -5.48
CA VAL A 96 6.60 -1.15 -5.92
C VAL A 96 7.13 -2.19 -4.91
N ILE A 97 8.32 -1.97 -4.34
CA ILE A 97 8.87 -2.84 -3.29
C ILE A 97 7.96 -2.82 -2.06
N PHE A 98 7.55 -1.64 -1.58
CA PHE A 98 6.62 -1.53 -0.45
C PHE A 98 5.30 -2.20 -0.75
N TRP A 99 4.72 -2.00 -1.94
CA TRP A 99 3.51 -2.70 -2.35
C TRP A 99 3.65 -4.22 -2.24
N ASN A 100 4.75 -4.79 -2.77
CA ASN A 100 4.98 -6.23 -2.79
C ASN A 100 5.10 -6.84 -1.39
N PHE A 101 5.71 -6.14 -0.44
CA PHE A 101 5.80 -6.61 0.94
C PHE A 101 4.53 -6.33 1.75
N ALA A 102 3.94 -5.14 1.60
CA ALA A 102 2.72 -4.73 2.29
C ALA A 102 1.52 -5.64 1.95
N ARG A 103 1.36 -6.02 0.68
CA ARG A 103 0.29 -6.95 0.26
C ARG A 103 0.41 -8.37 0.85
N LYS A 104 1.57 -8.70 1.41
CA LYS A 104 1.86 -9.95 2.13
C LYS A 104 1.69 -9.81 3.65
N GLY A 105 1.15 -8.68 4.13
CA GLY A 105 0.95 -8.43 5.57
C GLY A 105 2.22 -8.06 6.34
N GLN A 106 3.31 -7.71 5.64
CA GLN A 106 4.56 -7.30 6.27
C GLN A 106 4.44 -5.87 6.82
N GLN A 107 4.33 -5.74 8.13
CA GLN A 107 4.11 -4.45 8.81
C GLN A 107 5.21 -3.43 8.56
N TRP A 108 6.46 -3.86 8.46
CA TRP A 108 7.58 -2.95 8.23
C TRP A 108 7.41 -2.15 6.93
N ALA A 109 6.84 -2.76 5.89
CA ALA A 109 6.63 -2.11 4.60
C ALA A 109 5.57 -1.01 4.69
N PHE A 110 4.52 -1.21 5.50
CA PHE A 110 3.56 -0.16 5.81
C PHE A 110 4.22 0.97 6.60
N LEU A 111 4.98 0.67 7.65
CA LEU A 111 5.60 1.70 8.49
C LEU A 111 6.61 2.56 7.72
N VAL A 112 7.58 1.92 7.07
CA VAL A 112 8.63 2.61 6.33
C VAL A 112 8.05 3.32 5.11
N GLY A 113 7.17 2.66 4.35
CA GLY A 113 6.52 3.25 3.18
C GLY A 113 5.63 4.43 3.53
N THR A 114 4.86 4.35 4.62
CA THR A 114 4.03 5.48 5.11
C THR A 114 4.90 6.65 5.54
N ALA A 115 6.00 6.38 6.27
CA ALA A 115 6.92 7.43 6.70
C ALA A 115 7.55 8.16 5.50
N LEU A 116 8.05 7.42 4.51
CA LEU A 116 8.60 8.02 3.29
C LEU A 116 7.57 8.81 2.50
N TYR A 117 6.35 8.27 2.34
CA TYR A 117 5.28 8.98 1.64
C TYR A 117 4.80 10.23 2.39
N ALA A 118 4.82 10.20 3.72
CA ALA A 118 4.50 11.38 4.53
C ALA A 118 5.58 12.45 4.40
N LEU A 119 6.87 12.07 4.44
CA LEU A 119 7.99 13.00 4.24
C LEU A 119 7.93 13.63 2.85
N ASP A 120 7.61 12.86 1.81
CA ASP A 120 7.39 13.37 0.46
C ASP A 120 6.25 14.40 0.45
N GLY A 121 5.11 14.08 1.07
CA GLY A 121 3.96 14.97 1.26
C GLY A 121 4.29 16.31 1.94
N LEU A 122 5.26 16.35 2.86
CA LEU A 122 5.69 17.58 3.53
C LEU A 122 6.41 18.53 2.58
N VAL A 123 7.04 18.03 1.50
CA VAL A 123 7.70 18.87 0.50
C VAL A 123 6.67 19.74 -0.23
N MET A 124 5.47 19.23 -0.51
CA MET A 124 4.42 20.04 -1.16
C MET A 124 3.90 21.20 -0.31
N LEU A 125 4.04 21.14 1.02
CA LEU A 125 3.71 22.27 1.89
C LEU A 125 4.63 23.47 1.61
N TYR A 126 5.90 23.22 1.28
CA TYR A 126 6.85 24.25 0.89
C TYR A 126 6.41 24.95 -0.40
N PHE A 127 5.92 24.18 -1.38
CA PHE A 127 5.39 24.69 -2.65
C PHE A 127 3.95 25.22 -2.56
N LYS A 128 3.30 25.11 -1.39
CA LYS A 128 1.90 25.51 -1.14
C LYS A 128 0.89 24.80 -2.05
N ASP A 129 1.20 23.60 -2.51
CA ASP A 129 0.28 22.79 -3.29
C ASP A 129 -0.69 22.01 -2.38
N PHE A 130 -1.74 22.71 -1.94
CA PHE A 130 -2.72 22.13 -1.02
C PHE A 130 -3.51 20.97 -1.64
N LEU A 131 -3.65 20.91 -2.96
CA LEU A 131 -4.34 19.81 -3.62
C LEU A 131 -3.48 18.54 -3.57
N ALA A 132 -2.18 18.67 -3.86
CA ALA A 132 -1.22 17.57 -3.74
C ALA A 132 -1.11 17.09 -2.28
N VAL A 133 -1.11 18.02 -1.31
CA VAL A 133 -1.11 17.69 0.14
C VAL A 133 -2.37 16.91 0.53
N ALA A 134 -3.55 17.33 0.07
CA ALA A 134 -4.80 16.62 0.34
C ALA A 134 -4.80 15.20 -0.26
N PHE A 135 -4.27 15.06 -1.47
CA PHE A 135 -4.10 13.75 -2.11
C PHE A 135 -3.15 12.85 -1.32
N HIS A 136 -2.02 13.39 -0.84
CA HIS A 136 -1.09 12.68 0.04
C HIS A 136 -1.76 12.25 1.35
N GLY A 137 -2.50 13.15 1.98
CA GLY A 137 -3.28 12.85 3.19
C GLY A 137 -4.28 11.72 2.97
N TYR A 138 -4.98 11.70 1.83
CA TYR A 138 -5.89 10.61 1.48
C TYR A 138 -5.16 9.28 1.27
N GLY A 139 -4.03 9.29 0.55
CA GLY A 139 -3.20 8.10 0.38
C GLY A 139 -2.70 7.56 1.72
N LEU A 140 -2.20 8.42 2.60
CA LEU A 140 -1.76 8.07 3.97
C LEU A 140 -2.90 7.44 4.77
N TYR A 141 -4.09 8.04 4.76
CA TYR A 141 -5.27 7.49 5.42
C TYR A 141 -5.59 6.07 4.92
N ARG A 142 -5.53 5.85 3.61
CA ARG A 142 -5.83 4.55 3.01
C ARG A 142 -4.76 3.50 3.31
N ILE A 143 -3.48 3.87 3.30
CA ILE A 143 -2.37 2.99 3.69
C ILE A 143 -2.50 2.60 5.16
N TYR A 144 -2.74 3.58 6.04
CA TYR A 144 -2.98 3.36 7.47
C TYR A 144 -4.17 2.42 7.71
N SER A 145 -5.27 2.61 6.98
CA SER A 145 -6.44 1.73 7.03
C SER A 145 -6.12 0.29 6.63
N GLY A 146 -5.17 0.06 5.71
CA GLY A 146 -4.70 -1.28 5.39
C GLY A 146 -3.86 -1.89 6.51
N MET A 147 -2.99 -1.08 7.13
CA MET A 147 -2.12 -1.51 8.23
C MET A 147 -2.93 -1.96 9.46
N SER A 148 -4.04 -1.29 9.77
CA SER A 148 -4.91 -1.68 10.90
C SER A 148 -5.58 -3.05 10.70
N GLY A 149 -5.70 -3.52 9.45
CA GLY A 149 -6.23 -4.85 9.12
C GLY A 149 -5.26 -6.02 9.36
N ILE A 150 -3.97 -5.75 9.62
CA ILE A 150 -2.95 -6.80 9.72
C ILE A 150 -3.15 -7.70 10.94
N SER A 151 -3.56 -7.14 12.08
CA SER A 151 -3.82 -7.92 13.29
C SER A 151 -4.94 -8.94 13.05
N ALA A 152 -6.03 -8.50 12.44
CA ALA A 152 -7.16 -9.35 12.07
C ALA A 152 -6.75 -10.45 11.07
N LEU A 153 -5.91 -10.10 10.09
CA LEU A 153 -5.40 -11.08 9.12
C LEU A 153 -4.59 -12.19 9.80
N ARG A 154 -3.65 -11.81 10.69
CA ARG A 154 -2.82 -12.78 11.43
C ARG A 154 -3.65 -13.67 12.36
N SER A 155 -4.62 -13.10 13.06
CA SER A 155 -5.52 -13.86 13.95
C SER A 155 -6.37 -14.86 13.16
N ALA A 156 -6.88 -14.46 12.00
CA ALA A 156 -7.66 -15.35 11.13
C ALA A 156 -6.78 -16.48 10.56
N GLU A 157 -5.54 -16.17 10.16
CA GLU A 157 -4.57 -17.18 9.70
C GLU A 157 -4.22 -18.19 10.79
N ALA A 158 -3.94 -17.72 12.02
CA ALA A 158 -3.64 -18.58 13.16
C ALA A 158 -4.80 -19.53 13.50
N SER A 159 -6.04 -19.07 13.36
CA SER A 159 -7.25 -19.87 13.62
C SER A 159 -7.50 -20.96 12.58
N MET A 160 -6.84 -20.88 11.42
CA MET A 160 -6.94 -21.86 10.34
C MET A 160 -5.82 -22.92 10.39
N VAL A 161 -4.77 -22.72 11.21
CA VAL A 161 -3.71 -23.72 11.40
C VAL A 161 -4.27 -24.83 12.33
N PRO A 162 -4.30 -26.10 11.91
CA PRO A 162 -4.76 -27.19 12.76
C PRO A 162 -3.91 -27.27 14.03
N ALA A 163 -4.54 -27.44 15.19
CA ALA A 163 -3.84 -27.69 16.45
C ALA A 163 -2.96 -28.94 16.29
N GLY A 164 -1.63 -28.75 16.18
CA GLY A 164 -0.65 -29.81 15.98
C GLY A 164 0.22 -29.72 14.72
N ALA A 165 0.06 -28.69 13.87
CA ALA A 165 1.00 -28.46 12.76
C ALA A 165 2.40 -28.08 13.31
N PRO A 166 3.50 -28.69 12.82
CA PRO A 166 4.84 -28.38 13.30
C PRO A 166 5.16 -26.90 13.07
N ILE A 167 5.63 -26.23 14.12
CA ILE A 167 6.18 -24.87 14.08
C ILE A 167 7.34 -24.83 13.10
N GLN A 168 7.09 -24.32 11.89
CA GLN A 168 8.15 -23.96 10.95
C GLN A 168 8.55 -22.51 11.23
N PRO A 169 9.78 -22.24 11.70
CA PRO A 169 10.25 -20.87 11.85
C PRO A 169 10.30 -20.19 10.48
N SER A 170 9.72 -19.00 10.41
CA SER A 170 9.75 -18.08 9.26
C SER A 170 11.11 -17.44 9.06
#